data_AF-A0A813KD45-F1
#
_entry.id   AF-A0A813KD45-F1
#
_cell.length_a   1.000
_cell.length_b   1.000
_cell.length_c   1.000
_cell.angle_alpha   90.00
_cell.angle_beta   90.00
_cell.angle_gamma   90.00
#
_symmetry.space_group_name_H-M   'P 1'
#
loop_
_entity.id
_entity.type
_entity.pdbx_description
1 polymer ?
#
loop_
_entity_poly.entity_id
_entity_poly.type
_entity_poly.pdbx_seq_one_letter_code
_entity_poly.pdbx_strand_id
1 'polypeptide(L)'
;PDIRTETAVLSYARARWTSLKTDGLVEIYYLEQSYMVPMRCTVMFYGAQALWQELLSLPDYVNGVWSQSVFADVWAAFLHHISAQGQAPFACQDCPAGVLRHSVRASFTYERAVGFARASQQRLLVAVASDRCTGQSANFQLQSAVYKDLASVHNLSTTAHLPNCLFLWRGVRLTLEEKMCVELGVVRGCAAVVLDILPDEREPLYDQGAHLEPFLFRYVPEALIMEVPGATWLKEPELGPGRFYFGRAKRNWKYNVSITMACHFLDAATTKKPVTINRVQLPVTNMFALTVYALQGQTLPAIIVDVARPPGMSRDEHWISLLVLLSRVRQIEDVVILRLPKKKCFEGGPPEFLTSEYARLMCLEQETLLMLDNQLAAVQLHDIRAQVTQPLLNEMRNTVETRKRQDIQSSSLPKRRRAI
;
A
#
# COMPACT_ATOMS: atom_id res chain seq x y z
N PRO A 1 -18.22 20.23 -34.63
CA PRO A 1 -17.79 21.59 -35.06
C PRO A 1 -18.24 22.61 -34.00
N ASP A 2 -17.42 23.12 -33.09
CA ASP A 2 -16.01 23.48 -33.17
C ASP A 2 -15.49 23.60 -31.72
N ILE A 3 -14.22 23.22 -31.51
CA ILE A 3 -13.55 23.18 -30.21
C ILE A 3 -13.00 24.58 -29.90
N ARG A 4 -13.55 25.31 -28.92
CA ARG A 4 -12.91 26.49 -28.32
C ARG A 4 -13.32 26.73 -26.87
N THR A 5 -12.67 26.02 -25.94
CA THR A 5 -12.65 26.38 -24.50
C THR A 5 -11.27 26.25 -23.83
N GLU A 6 -10.21 25.83 -24.54
CA GLU A 6 -8.85 25.76 -23.98
C GLU A 6 -8.18 27.13 -23.74
N THR A 7 -8.55 28.16 -24.49
CA THR A 7 -7.84 29.45 -24.45
C THR A 7 -8.12 30.27 -23.18
N ALA A 8 -9.27 30.04 -22.53
CA ALA A 8 -9.66 30.76 -21.31
C ALA A 8 -8.92 30.25 -20.05
N VAL A 9 -8.59 28.96 -20.02
CA VAL A 9 -7.86 28.35 -18.89
C VAL A 9 -6.38 28.76 -18.93
N LEU A 10 -5.79 28.82 -20.12
CA LEU A 10 -4.39 29.20 -20.33
C LEU A 10 -4.10 30.68 -20.02
N SER A 11 -5.06 31.57 -20.29
CA SER A 11 -4.93 33.01 -19.99
C SER A 11 -5.02 33.30 -18.49
N TYR A 12 -5.87 32.56 -17.75
CA TYR A 12 -5.94 32.66 -16.29
C TYR A 12 -4.68 32.11 -15.60
N ALA A 13 -4.09 31.02 -16.13
CA ALA A 13 -2.86 30.44 -15.60
C ALA A 13 -1.62 31.35 -15.84
N ARG A 14 -1.54 32.04 -16.99
CA ARG A 14 -0.43 32.94 -17.32
C ARG A 14 -0.32 34.14 -16.38
N ALA A 15 -1.45 34.74 -16.01
CA ALA A 15 -1.49 35.96 -15.20
C ALA A 15 -1.00 35.73 -13.76
N ARG A 16 -1.01 34.49 -13.25
CA ARG A 16 -0.59 34.16 -11.89
C ARG A 16 0.86 33.64 -11.79
N TRP A 17 1.46 33.20 -12.91
CA TRP A 17 2.82 32.65 -12.94
C TRP A 17 3.92 33.72 -12.85
N THR A 18 3.67 34.95 -13.28
CA THR A 18 4.66 36.05 -13.21
C THR A 18 5.06 36.46 -11.78
N SER A 19 4.38 35.95 -10.75
CA SER A 19 4.58 36.34 -9.34
C SER A 19 5.48 35.42 -8.51
N LEU A 20 5.94 34.27 -9.00
CA LEU A 20 6.74 33.31 -8.21
C LEU A 20 8.14 33.14 -8.80
N LYS A 21 8.99 34.15 -8.61
CA LYS A 21 10.44 34.05 -8.80
C LYS A 21 11.11 33.93 -7.45
N THR A 22 11.42 32.70 -7.05
CA THR A 22 12.65 32.25 -6.35
C THR A 22 12.40 30.85 -5.80
N ASP A 23 13.35 29.96 -6.03
CA ASP A 23 13.43 28.55 -5.61
C ASP A 23 12.71 27.54 -6.52
N GLY A 24 13.50 26.67 -7.15
CA GLY A 24 13.11 25.66 -8.15
C GLY A 24 12.20 24.54 -7.63
N LEU A 25 10.98 24.90 -7.25
CA LEU A 25 9.87 24.02 -6.89
C LEU A 25 8.77 24.16 -7.95
N VAL A 26 8.42 23.06 -8.61
CA VAL A 26 7.19 23.00 -9.42
C VAL A 26 6.06 22.52 -8.54
N GLU A 27 5.10 23.41 -8.25
CA GLU A 27 3.83 23.06 -7.62
C GLU A 27 2.80 22.71 -8.71
N ILE A 28 2.14 21.56 -8.58
CA ILE A 28 1.03 21.17 -9.47
C ILE A 28 -0.24 21.06 -8.62
N TYR A 29 -1.29 21.76 -9.05
CA TYR A 29 -2.65 21.62 -8.52
C TYR A 29 -3.46 20.81 -9.51
N TYR A 30 -4.09 19.72 -9.04
CA TYR A 30 -5.06 18.98 -9.84
C TYR A 30 -6.46 19.54 -9.56
N LEU A 31 -7.17 19.91 -10.62
CA LEU A 31 -8.53 20.43 -10.57
C LEU A 31 -9.43 19.37 -11.23
N GLU A 32 -10.04 18.54 -10.41
CA GLU A 32 -11.21 17.78 -10.82
C GLU A 32 -12.36 18.14 -9.87
N GLN A 33 -13.53 18.35 -10.44
CA GLN A 33 -14.61 19.12 -9.82
C GLN A 33 -15.00 18.58 -8.43
N SER A 34 -14.94 19.49 -7.46
CA SER A 34 -15.40 19.34 -6.06
C SER A 34 -14.43 18.55 -5.16
N TYR A 35 -13.81 19.27 -4.21
CA TYR A 35 -12.85 18.85 -3.17
C TYR A 35 -11.35 18.95 -3.55
N MET A 36 -10.77 20.13 -3.27
CA MET A 36 -9.32 20.38 -3.33
C MET A 36 -8.58 19.73 -2.16
N VAL A 37 -7.59 18.88 -2.45
CA VAL A 37 -6.42 18.66 -1.58
C VAL A 37 -5.17 18.74 -2.45
N PRO A 38 -4.23 19.69 -2.23
CA PRO A 38 -3.03 19.80 -3.06
C PRO A 38 -2.09 18.62 -2.80
N MET A 39 -1.78 17.83 -3.84
CA MET A 39 -0.71 16.83 -3.81
C MET A 39 0.55 17.42 -4.46
N ARG A 40 1.62 17.59 -3.67
CA ARG A 40 2.97 17.78 -4.20
C ARG A 40 3.57 16.42 -4.55
N CYS A 41 3.99 16.22 -5.79
CA CYS A 41 4.67 15.01 -6.24
C CYS A 41 6.09 15.35 -6.70
N THR A 42 7.08 14.60 -6.20
CA THR A 42 8.47 14.65 -6.65
C THR A 42 8.88 13.22 -6.94
N VAL A 43 9.34 12.98 -8.17
CA VAL A 43 9.78 11.66 -8.65
C VAL A 43 11.22 11.81 -9.10
N MET A 44 12.13 10.96 -8.61
CA MET A 44 13.47 10.79 -9.17
C MET A 44 13.68 9.31 -9.46
N PHE A 45 14.21 9.02 -10.64
CA PHE A 45 14.57 7.67 -11.08
C PHE A 45 16.09 7.58 -11.24
N TYR A 46 16.69 6.50 -10.72
CA TYR A 46 18.04 6.07 -11.09
C TYR A 46 17.88 4.85 -11.98
N GLY A 47 18.32 4.94 -13.24
CA GLY A 47 18.27 3.80 -14.16
C GLY A 47 17.99 4.15 -15.62
N ALA A 48 18.71 5.12 -16.20
CA ALA A 48 18.77 5.27 -17.64
C ALA A 48 20.04 6.07 -18.03
N GLN A 49 21.23 5.56 -17.68
CA GLN A 49 22.49 6.28 -17.94
C GLN A 49 22.73 6.54 -19.44
N ALA A 50 22.22 5.67 -20.32
CA ALA A 50 22.25 5.86 -21.77
C ALA A 50 21.28 6.94 -22.25
N LEU A 51 20.03 6.93 -21.78
CA LEU A 51 19.02 7.95 -22.10
C LEU A 51 19.42 9.32 -21.53
N TRP A 52 20.07 9.34 -20.36
CA TRP A 52 20.56 10.56 -19.71
C TRP A 52 21.74 11.18 -20.47
N GLN A 53 22.63 10.37 -21.04
CA GLN A 53 23.73 10.85 -21.91
C GLN A 53 23.19 11.43 -23.23
N GLU A 54 22.16 10.80 -23.81
CA GLU A 54 21.51 11.26 -25.03
C GLU A 54 20.69 12.54 -24.79
N LEU A 55 19.99 12.63 -23.65
CA LEU A 55 19.30 13.84 -23.20
C LEU A 55 20.30 14.99 -22.94
N LEU A 56 21.42 14.77 -22.25
CA LEU A 56 22.43 15.81 -22.02
C LEU A 56 23.11 16.30 -23.31
N SER A 57 22.96 15.60 -24.43
CA SER A 57 23.49 15.97 -25.73
C SER A 57 22.55 16.83 -26.58
N LEU A 58 21.31 17.07 -26.13
CA LEU A 58 20.35 17.89 -26.86
C LEU A 58 20.75 19.39 -26.82
N PRO A 59 20.63 20.13 -27.95
CA PRO A 59 21.15 21.49 -28.08
C PRO A 59 20.58 22.52 -27.09
N ASP A 60 19.39 22.24 -26.53
CA ASP A 60 18.64 23.17 -25.67
C ASP A 60 18.92 23.01 -24.17
N TYR A 61 19.93 22.19 -23.80
CA TYR A 61 20.40 22.07 -22.42
C TYR A 61 21.47 23.14 -22.12
N VAL A 62 21.03 24.33 -21.71
CA VAL A 62 21.93 25.46 -21.36
C VAL A 62 21.88 25.71 -19.85
N ASN A 63 23.05 25.73 -19.18
CA ASN A 63 23.19 26.04 -17.75
C ASN A 63 22.37 25.14 -16.79
N GLY A 64 22.16 23.87 -17.14
CA GLY A 64 21.48 22.92 -16.25
C GLY A 64 19.96 23.05 -16.20
N VAL A 65 19.35 23.76 -17.16
CA VAL A 65 17.90 24.00 -17.20
C VAL A 65 17.37 23.72 -18.61
N TRP A 66 16.34 22.88 -18.68
CA TRP A 66 15.60 22.59 -19.92
C TRP A 66 14.55 23.66 -20.22
N SER A 67 14.32 23.97 -21.49
CA SER A 67 13.17 24.79 -21.88
C SER A 67 11.85 24.06 -21.58
N GLN A 68 10.79 24.81 -21.25
CA GLN A 68 9.50 24.25 -20.80
C GLN A 68 8.81 23.35 -21.84
N SER A 69 9.02 23.59 -23.13
CA SER A 69 8.47 22.73 -24.20
C SER A 69 9.21 21.39 -24.25
N VAL A 70 10.54 21.42 -24.12
CA VAL A 70 11.37 20.21 -24.17
C VAL A 70 11.11 19.30 -22.96
N PHE A 71 10.84 19.84 -21.77
CA PHE A 71 10.47 18.99 -20.61
C PHE A 71 9.11 18.30 -20.80
N ALA A 72 8.12 18.98 -21.38
CA ALA A 72 6.81 18.38 -21.66
C ALA A 72 6.92 17.29 -22.74
N ASP A 73 7.73 17.53 -23.78
CA ASP A 73 7.97 16.57 -24.86
C ASP A 73 8.82 15.39 -24.38
N VAL A 74 9.81 15.62 -23.50
CA VAL A 74 10.61 14.56 -22.85
C VAL A 74 9.77 13.76 -21.86
N TRP A 75 8.84 14.38 -21.13
CA TRP A 75 7.93 13.67 -20.22
C TRP A 75 6.89 12.86 -20.99
N ALA A 76 6.35 13.40 -22.07
CA ALA A 76 5.46 12.68 -22.98
C ALA A 76 6.20 11.53 -23.69
N ALA A 77 7.43 11.76 -24.15
CA ALA A 77 8.30 10.73 -24.73
C ALA A 77 8.72 9.67 -23.70
N PHE A 78 8.91 10.04 -22.43
CA PHE A 78 9.20 9.12 -21.33
C PHE A 78 7.99 8.28 -20.93
N LEU A 79 6.80 8.88 -20.82
CA LEU A 79 5.55 8.13 -20.64
C LEU A 79 5.26 7.23 -21.85
N HIS A 80 5.55 7.71 -23.06
CA HIS A 80 5.49 6.92 -24.28
C HIS A 80 6.57 5.82 -24.31
N HIS A 81 7.75 6.03 -23.73
CA HIS A 81 8.84 5.06 -23.63
C HIS A 81 8.58 3.99 -22.55
N ILE A 82 8.01 4.36 -21.41
CA ILE A 82 7.46 3.42 -20.41
C ILE A 82 6.26 2.66 -20.99
N SER A 83 5.49 3.29 -21.87
CA SER A 83 4.40 2.65 -22.61
C SER A 83 4.92 1.73 -23.74
N ALA A 84 6.06 2.03 -24.36
CA ALA A 84 6.58 1.35 -25.54
C ALA A 84 7.65 0.29 -25.21
N GLN A 85 8.37 0.43 -24.11
CA GLN A 85 9.20 -0.63 -23.51
C GLN A 85 8.37 -1.33 -22.44
N GLY A 86 8.16 -2.63 -22.60
CA GLY A 86 7.26 -3.43 -21.77
C GLY A 86 7.37 -3.13 -20.26
N GLN A 87 6.28 -2.57 -19.73
CA GLN A 87 5.92 -2.26 -18.34
C GLN A 87 6.08 -3.38 -17.28
N ALA A 88 6.83 -4.45 -17.54
CA ALA A 88 7.11 -5.48 -16.55
C ALA A 88 8.26 -5.01 -15.66
N PRO A 89 8.10 -4.89 -14.33
CA PRO A 89 7.07 -5.54 -13.50
C PRO A 89 5.90 -4.66 -12.99
N PHE A 90 5.92 -3.34 -13.17
CA PHE A 90 5.06 -2.40 -12.41
C PHE A 90 3.59 -2.28 -12.86
N ALA A 91 3.28 -2.61 -14.12
CA ALA A 91 1.90 -2.61 -14.63
C ALA A 91 1.19 -3.95 -14.47
N CYS A 92 1.78 -4.91 -13.76
CA CYS A 92 1.13 -6.18 -13.45
C CYS A 92 0.18 -6.05 -12.24
N GLN A 93 -0.87 -6.88 -12.19
CA GLN A 93 -1.72 -7.05 -11.01
C GLN A 93 -0.92 -7.56 -9.80
N ASP A 94 0.21 -8.22 -10.04
CA ASP A 94 1.12 -8.76 -9.01
C ASP A 94 2.09 -7.73 -8.43
N CYS A 95 2.09 -6.49 -8.94
CA CYS A 95 2.86 -5.39 -8.36
C CYS A 95 1.94 -4.48 -7.54
N PRO A 96 1.78 -4.70 -6.22
CA PRO A 96 0.93 -3.85 -5.39
C PRO A 96 1.54 -2.46 -5.16
N ALA A 97 0.68 -1.51 -4.83
CA ALA A 97 1.09 -0.23 -4.26
C ALA A 97 1.18 -0.32 -2.72
N GLY A 98 2.36 -0.15 -2.15
CA GLY A 98 2.59 -0.02 -0.71
C GLY A 98 2.32 1.39 -0.20
N VAL A 99 1.43 1.52 0.77
CA VAL A 99 0.98 2.84 1.26
C VAL A 99 0.92 2.91 2.78
N LEU A 100 1.03 4.13 3.32
CA LEU A 100 1.00 4.41 4.75
C LEU A 100 -0.42 4.70 5.30
N ARG A 101 -1.41 4.96 4.44
CA ARG A 101 -2.78 5.33 4.86
C ARG A 101 -3.84 4.46 4.18
N HIS A 102 -4.88 4.08 4.95
CA HIS A 102 -6.01 3.31 4.42
C HIS A 102 -6.83 4.05 3.36
N SER A 103 -6.97 5.38 3.45
CA SER A 103 -7.68 6.18 2.43
C SER A 103 -6.93 6.23 1.11
N VAL A 104 -5.60 6.42 1.17
CA VAL A 104 -4.72 6.34 0.01
C VAL A 104 -4.79 4.95 -0.61
N ARG A 105 -4.77 3.89 0.23
CA ARG A 105 -4.96 2.50 -0.24
C ARG A 105 -6.25 2.39 -1.06
N ALA A 106 -7.38 2.83 -0.52
CA ALA A 106 -8.68 2.73 -1.20
C ALA A 106 -8.70 3.46 -2.55
N SER A 107 -8.11 4.66 -2.62
CA SER A 107 -7.99 5.43 -3.86
C SER A 107 -7.10 4.72 -4.89
N PHE A 108 -5.90 4.26 -4.50
CA PHE A 108 -5.02 3.49 -5.39
C PHE A 108 -5.68 2.20 -5.87
N THR A 109 -6.44 1.52 -5.00
CA THR A 109 -7.18 0.32 -5.38
C THR A 109 -8.18 0.61 -6.48
N TYR A 110 -8.95 1.70 -6.37
CA TYR A 110 -9.92 2.09 -7.40
C TYR A 110 -9.25 2.40 -8.74
N GLU A 111 -8.24 3.28 -8.74
CA GLU A 111 -7.53 3.68 -9.96
C GLU A 111 -6.93 2.47 -10.70
N ARG A 112 -6.27 1.57 -9.95
CA ARG A 112 -5.71 0.34 -10.53
C ARG A 112 -6.79 -0.63 -11.00
N ALA A 113 -7.90 -0.75 -10.28
CA ALA A 113 -9.01 -1.60 -10.70
C ALA A 113 -9.59 -1.16 -12.04
N VAL A 114 -9.78 0.15 -12.24
CA VAL A 114 -10.24 0.71 -13.52
C VAL A 114 -9.24 0.37 -14.63
N GLY A 115 -7.95 0.60 -14.40
CA GLY A 115 -6.90 0.28 -15.37
C GLY A 115 -6.86 -1.21 -15.74
N PHE A 116 -6.92 -2.10 -14.75
CA PHE A 116 -6.82 -3.54 -14.97
C PHE A 116 -8.06 -4.17 -15.56
N ALA A 117 -9.26 -3.71 -15.20
CA ALA A 117 -10.48 -4.18 -15.83
C ALA A 117 -10.48 -3.84 -17.33
N ARG A 118 -10.09 -2.61 -17.69
CA ARG A 118 -9.91 -2.18 -19.09
C ARG A 118 -8.84 -3.00 -19.81
N ALA A 119 -7.69 -3.22 -19.18
CA ALA A 119 -6.62 -4.06 -19.75
C ALA A 119 -7.08 -5.50 -19.97
N SER A 120 -7.96 -6.01 -19.10
CA SER A 120 -8.57 -7.34 -19.20
C SER A 120 -9.74 -7.41 -20.19
N GLN A 121 -10.07 -6.31 -20.87
CA GLN A 121 -11.24 -6.18 -21.76
C GLN A 121 -12.53 -6.61 -21.07
N GLN A 122 -12.69 -6.21 -19.81
CA GLN A 122 -13.89 -6.49 -19.02
C GLN A 122 -14.42 -5.22 -18.37
N ARG A 123 -15.74 -5.17 -18.21
CA ARG A 123 -16.38 -4.10 -17.46
C ARG A 123 -16.01 -4.23 -15.99
N LEU A 124 -15.62 -3.13 -15.36
CA LEU A 124 -15.40 -3.10 -13.92
C LEU A 124 -16.74 -3.24 -13.20
N LEU A 125 -16.87 -4.25 -12.34
CA LEU A 125 -18.02 -4.42 -11.47
C LEU A 125 -17.67 -3.95 -10.05
N VAL A 126 -18.58 -3.21 -9.42
CA VAL A 126 -18.37 -2.61 -8.10
C VAL A 126 -19.43 -3.12 -7.15
N ALA A 127 -19.01 -3.93 -6.17
CA ALA A 127 -19.88 -4.41 -5.10
C ALA A 127 -19.71 -3.52 -3.86
N VAL A 128 -20.78 -2.80 -3.49
CA VAL A 128 -20.81 -1.97 -2.27
C VAL A 128 -21.47 -2.75 -1.13
N ALA A 129 -20.87 -2.69 0.04
CA ALA A 129 -21.33 -3.40 1.22
C ALA A 129 -22.71 -2.90 1.66
N SER A 130 -23.54 -3.80 2.17
CA SER A 130 -24.83 -3.44 2.76
C SER A 130 -24.66 -3.21 4.26
N ASP A 131 -24.78 -1.96 4.69
CA ASP A 131 -24.72 -1.58 6.11
C ASP A 131 -26.13 -1.33 6.67
N ARG A 132 -26.42 -1.91 7.84
CA ARG A 132 -27.66 -1.70 8.58
C ARG A 132 -27.40 -1.58 10.07
N CYS A 133 -28.09 -0.70 10.77
CA CYS A 133 -28.03 -0.66 12.22
C CYS A 133 -28.71 -1.89 12.84
N THR A 134 -28.16 -2.40 13.93
CA THR A 134 -28.70 -3.61 14.60
C THR A 134 -28.66 -3.49 16.13
N GLY A 135 -29.32 -4.43 16.81
CA GLY A 135 -29.38 -4.50 18.27
C GLY A 135 -30.04 -3.26 18.87
N GLN A 136 -29.42 -2.71 19.91
CA GLN A 136 -29.89 -1.48 20.57
C GLN A 136 -29.90 -0.25 19.63
N SER A 137 -29.22 -0.33 18.49
CA SER A 137 -29.20 0.72 17.48
C SER A 137 -30.16 0.47 16.32
N ALA A 138 -30.98 -0.58 16.33
CA ALA A 138 -31.81 -0.94 15.17
C ALA A 138 -32.76 0.18 14.70
N ASN A 139 -33.23 1.02 15.63
CA ASN A 139 -34.10 2.16 15.33
C ASN A 139 -33.34 3.39 14.82
N PHE A 140 -32.00 3.37 14.81
CA PHE A 140 -31.20 4.45 14.28
C PHE A 140 -31.26 4.46 12.75
N GLN A 141 -31.95 5.45 12.19
CA GLN A 141 -32.00 5.62 10.75
C GLN A 141 -30.68 6.21 10.24
N LEU A 142 -30.01 5.46 9.35
CA LEU A 142 -28.81 5.93 8.67
C LEU A 142 -29.19 6.99 7.63
N GLN A 143 -29.00 8.26 7.98
CA GLN A 143 -29.09 9.36 7.02
C GLN A 143 -27.96 9.27 5.98
N SER A 144 -28.16 9.85 4.80
CA SER A 144 -27.20 9.80 3.69
C SER A 144 -25.80 10.29 4.06
N ALA A 145 -25.69 11.30 4.94
CA ALA A 145 -24.39 11.79 5.40
C ALA A 145 -23.67 10.77 6.28
N VAL A 146 -24.38 10.12 7.21
CA VAL A 146 -23.83 9.04 8.03
C VAL A 146 -23.42 7.85 7.15
N TYR A 147 -24.19 7.52 6.11
CA TYR A 147 -23.83 6.46 5.18
C TYR A 147 -22.53 6.75 4.43
N LYS A 148 -22.32 8.00 3.98
CA LYS A 148 -21.05 8.42 3.37
C LYS A 148 -19.88 8.30 4.35
N ASP A 149 -20.08 8.69 5.60
CA ASP A 149 -19.05 8.57 6.62
C ASP A 149 -18.72 7.09 6.92
N LEU A 150 -19.73 6.22 7.04
CA LEU A 150 -19.54 4.76 7.19
C LEU A 150 -18.77 4.16 6.00
N ALA A 151 -19.11 4.58 4.78
CA ALA A 151 -18.47 4.13 3.55
C ALA A 151 -17.00 4.59 3.47
N SER A 152 -16.65 5.71 4.12
CA SER A 152 -15.27 6.23 4.20
C SER A 152 -14.37 5.46 5.18
N VAL A 153 -14.93 4.54 5.98
CA VAL A 153 -14.13 3.73 6.90
C VAL A 153 -13.42 2.61 6.12
N HIS A 154 -12.17 2.87 5.76
CA HIS A 154 -11.35 1.95 4.98
C HIS A 154 -10.51 0.96 5.82
N ASN A 155 -10.43 1.14 7.14
CA ASN A 155 -9.67 0.22 8.00
C ASN A 155 -10.45 -1.10 8.15
N LEU A 156 -9.92 -2.16 7.54
CA LEU A 156 -10.53 -3.48 7.56
C LEU A 156 -10.65 -4.05 8.96
N SER A 157 -9.69 -3.80 9.86
CA SER A 157 -9.79 -4.26 11.24
C SER A 157 -10.96 -3.60 11.98
N THR A 158 -11.29 -2.35 11.64
CA THR A 158 -12.46 -1.66 12.17
C THR A 158 -13.76 -2.22 11.62
N THR A 159 -13.81 -2.58 10.34
CA THR A 159 -15.03 -3.05 9.66
C THR A 159 -15.16 -4.57 9.67
N ALA A 160 -14.63 -5.23 10.71
CA ALA A 160 -14.64 -6.69 10.89
C ALA A 160 -14.14 -7.47 9.65
N HIS A 161 -13.16 -6.91 8.96
CA HIS A 161 -12.53 -7.41 7.73
C HIS A 161 -13.48 -7.56 6.54
N LEU A 162 -14.55 -6.77 6.51
CA LEU A 162 -15.42 -6.60 5.35
C LEU A 162 -15.17 -5.23 4.70
N PRO A 163 -14.68 -5.17 3.46
CA PRO A 163 -14.46 -3.90 2.78
C PRO A 163 -15.78 -3.20 2.46
N ASN A 164 -15.75 -1.88 2.32
CA ASN A 164 -16.93 -1.14 1.86
C ASN A 164 -17.18 -1.36 0.37
N CYS A 165 -16.14 -1.26 -0.45
CA CYS A 165 -16.22 -1.48 -1.89
C CYS A 165 -15.30 -2.63 -2.30
N LEU A 166 -15.78 -3.47 -3.19
CA LEU A 166 -15.00 -4.48 -3.90
C LEU A 166 -15.05 -4.23 -5.40
N PHE A 167 -13.89 -4.33 -6.01
CA PHE A 167 -13.71 -4.14 -7.45
C PHE A 167 -13.50 -5.50 -8.10
N LEU A 168 -14.42 -5.89 -8.96
CA LEU A 168 -14.54 -7.26 -9.45
C LEU A 168 -14.58 -7.29 -10.98
N TRP A 169 -13.94 -8.31 -11.54
CA TRP A 169 -14.08 -8.78 -12.91
C TRP A 169 -13.55 -10.22 -12.95
N ARG A 170 -13.86 -10.99 -13.98
CA ARG A 170 -13.35 -12.37 -14.10
C ARG A 170 -11.85 -12.35 -14.38
N GLY A 171 -11.09 -13.11 -13.61
CA GLY A 171 -9.63 -13.16 -13.65
C GLY A 171 -8.96 -12.23 -12.64
N VAL A 172 -9.70 -11.43 -11.87
CA VAL A 172 -9.11 -10.60 -10.82
C VAL A 172 -8.56 -11.47 -9.69
N ARG A 173 -7.36 -11.14 -9.20
CA ARG A 173 -6.77 -11.78 -8.01
C ARG A 173 -7.15 -10.99 -6.74
N LEU A 174 -7.70 -11.70 -5.76
CA LEU A 174 -8.13 -11.17 -4.47
C LEU A 174 -7.47 -11.94 -3.32
N THR A 175 -7.41 -11.33 -2.15
CA THR A 175 -6.99 -11.98 -0.90
C THR A 175 -8.21 -12.34 -0.06
N LEU A 176 -8.24 -13.55 0.51
CA LEU A 176 -9.29 -13.97 1.44
C LEU A 176 -9.11 -13.30 2.81
N GLU A 177 -10.21 -12.79 3.38
CA GLU A 177 -10.27 -12.22 4.74
C GLU A 177 -10.98 -13.15 5.74
N GLU A 178 -11.22 -14.38 5.34
CA GLU A 178 -11.87 -15.41 6.15
C GLU A 178 -11.15 -16.75 6.01
N LYS A 179 -11.24 -17.56 7.07
CA LYS A 179 -10.73 -18.91 7.12
C LYS A 179 -11.85 -19.88 6.81
N MET A 180 -11.76 -20.56 5.66
CA MET A 180 -12.75 -21.54 5.22
C MET A 180 -12.31 -22.97 5.57
N CYS A 181 -11.07 -23.32 5.22
CA CYS A 181 -10.54 -24.66 5.46
C CYS A 181 -9.02 -24.60 5.66
N VAL A 182 -8.56 -25.00 6.86
CA VAL A 182 -7.12 -24.97 7.19
C VAL A 182 -6.37 -26.05 6.43
N GLU A 183 -6.94 -27.25 6.36
CA GLU A 183 -6.31 -28.43 5.77
C GLU A 183 -5.99 -28.20 4.29
N LEU A 184 -6.84 -27.45 3.59
CA LEU A 184 -6.68 -27.10 2.18
C LEU A 184 -5.90 -25.79 1.97
N GLY A 185 -5.48 -25.12 3.05
CA GLY A 185 -4.80 -23.82 2.97
C GLY A 185 -5.71 -22.66 2.53
N VAL A 186 -7.04 -22.86 2.50
CA VAL A 186 -8.03 -21.81 2.21
C VAL A 186 -8.30 -21.02 3.48
N VAL A 187 -7.28 -20.25 3.87
CA VAL A 187 -7.24 -19.44 5.08
C VAL A 187 -7.16 -17.96 4.75
N ARG A 188 -7.30 -17.11 5.76
CA ARG A 188 -7.06 -15.68 5.63
C ARG A 188 -5.66 -15.39 5.10
N GLY A 189 -5.56 -14.48 4.12
CA GLY A 189 -4.31 -14.16 3.43
C GLY A 189 -4.06 -15.00 2.18
N CYS A 190 -4.83 -16.07 1.96
CA CYS A 190 -4.76 -16.85 0.73
C CYS A 190 -5.15 -15.98 -0.47
N ALA A 191 -4.32 -15.99 -1.52
CA ALA A 191 -4.61 -15.32 -2.78
C ALA A 191 -5.37 -16.27 -3.71
N ALA A 192 -6.48 -15.80 -4.26
CA ALA A 192 -7.32 -16.57 -5.16
C ALA A 192 -7.80 -15.72 -6.34
N VAL A 193 -8.03 -16.36 -7.48
CA VAL A 193 -8.48 -15.73 -8.73
C VAL A 193 -9.99 -15.92 -8.85
N VAL A 194 -10.72 -14.86 -9.19
CA VAL A 194 -12.15 -14.92 -9.44
C VAL A 194 -12.40 -15.54 -10.81
N LEU A 195 -13.06 -16.70 -10.87
CA LEU A 195 -13.48 -17.32 -12.11
C LEU A 195 -14.85 -16.81 -12.54
N ASP A 196 -15.76 -16.69 -11.59
CA ASP A 196 -17.10 -16.18 -11.84
C ASP A 196 -17.68 -15.41 -10.64
N ILE A 197 -18.66 -14.56 -10.95
CA ILE A 197 -19.32 -13.67 -9.99
C ILE A 197 -20.81 -13.99 -10.04
N LEU A 198 -21.35 -14.50 -8.94
CA LEU A 198 -22.76 -14.87 -8.85
C LEU A 198 -23.54 -13.68 -8.29
N PRO A 199 -24.31 -12.95 -9.12
CA PRO A 199 -25.10 -11.82 -8.65
C PRO A 199 -26.21 -12.30 -7.69
N ASP A 200 -26.72 -11.39 -6.85
CA ASP A 200 -27.92 -11.67 -6.08
C ASP A 200 -29.11 -11.88 -7.04
N GLU A 201 -30.04 -12.77 -6.70
CA GLU A 201 -31.22 -13.09 -7.54
C GLU A 201 -32.08 -11.86 -7.90
N ARG A 202 -32.01 -10.80 -7.08
CA ARG A 202 -32.75 -9.55 -7.29
C ARG A 202 -31.99 -8.52 -8.13
N GLU A 203 -30.75 -8.83 -8.50
CA GLU A 203 -29.93 -7.93 -9.30
C GLU A 203 -30.49 -7.85 -10.73
N PRO A 204 -30.71 -6.63 -11.27
CA PRO A 204 -31.12 -6.50 -12.66
C PRO A 204 -30.02 -7.03 -13.59
N LEU A 205 -30.42 -7.52 -14.76
CA LEU A 205 -29.48 -7.86 -15.81
C LEU A 205 -28.64 -6.63 -16.19
N TYR A 206 -27.37 -6.86 -16.49
CA TYR A 206 -26.43 -5.81 -16.82
C TYR A 206 -25.51 -6.21 -17.97
N ASP A 207 -25.14 -5.22 -18.78
CA ASP A 207 -24.22 -5.42 -19.90
C ASP A 207 -22.79 -5.61 -19.42
N GLN A 208 -22.09 -6.57 -20.03
CA GLN A 208 -20.70 -6.89 -19.70
C GLN A 208 -19.68 -6.14 -20.59
N GLY A 209 -20.13 -5.22 -21.44
CA GLY A 209 -19.29 -4.49 -22.38
C GLY A 209 -18.15 -3.72 -21.69
N ALA A 210 -16.91 -4.02 -22.06
CA ALA A 210 -15.71 -3.46 -21.42
C ALA A 210 -15.54 -1.94 -21.53
N HIS A 211 -16.13 -1.35 -22.57
CA HIS A 211 -16.10 0.08 -22.84
C HIS A 211 -17.14 0.87 -22.04
N LEU A 212 -18.03 0.19 -21.32
CA LEU A 212 -19.07 0.81 -20.52
C LEU A 212 -18.52 1.30 -19.17
N GLU A 213 -19.16 2.30 -18.61
CA GLU A 213 -18.89 2.79 -17.26
C GLU A 213 -18.99 1.66 -16.21
N PRO A 214 -18.24 1.72 -15.09
CA PRO A 214 -18.30 0.70 -14.05
C PRO A 214 -19.73 0.37 -13.64
N PHE A 215 -20.05 -0.93 -13.57
CA PHE A 215 -21.37 -1.39 -13.12
C PHE A 215 -21.41 -1.44 -11.59
N LEU A 216 -22.32 -0.69 -10.99
CA LEU A 216 -22.53 -0.70 -9.55
C LEU A 216 -23.64 -1.70 -9.20
N PHE A 217 -23.29 -2.76 -8.47
CA PHE A 217 -24.28 -3.71 -7.96
C PHE A 217 -25.24 -3.02 -7.00
N ARG A 218 -26.54 -3.26 -7.17
CA ARG A 218 -27.58 -2.82 -6.23
C ARG A 218 -27.59 -3.67 -4.97
N TYR A 219 -27.28 -4.96 -5.11
CA TYR A 219 -27.18 -5.92 -4.02
C TYR A 219 -25.79 -6.56 -3.99
N VAL A 220 -25.27 -6.81 -2.80
CA VAL A 220 -24.00 -7.54 -2.63
C VAL A 220 -24.13 -8.90 -3.33
N PRO A 221 -23.20 -9.26 -4.25
CA PRO A 221 -23.22 -10.56 -4.92
C PRO A 221 -23.35 -11.70 -3.93
N GLU A 222 -24.06 -12.75 -4.33
CA GLU A 222 -24.31 -13.89 -3.46
C GLU A 222 -23.01 -14.62 -3.10
N ALA A 223 -22.20 -14.89 -4.12
CA ALA A 223 -20.93 -15.59 -3.99
C ALA A 223 -19.98 -15.31 -5.16
N LEU A 224 -18.72 -15.72 -4.98
CA LEU A 224 -17.72 -15.83 -6.02
C LEU A 224 -17.39 -17.30 -6.24
N ILE A 225 -17.12 -17.68 -7.49
CA ILE A 225 -16.40 -18.92 -7.80
C ILE A 225 -14.93 -18.55 -7.91
N MET A 226 -14.09 -19.13 -7.05
CA MET A 226 -12.69 -18.76 -6.92
C MET A 226 -11.77 -19.96 -7.14
N GLU A 227 -10.54 -19.69 -7.59
CA GLU A 227 -9.48 -20.68 -7.79
C GLU A 227 -8.22 -20.27 -7.02
N VAL A 228 -7.62 -21.21 -6.27
CA VAL A 228 -6.27 -21.03 -5.72
C VAL A 228 -5.27 -21.54 -6.76
N PRO A 229 -4.43 -20.67 -7.36
CA PRO A 229 -3.51 -21.08 -8.41
C PRO A 229 -2.57 -22.20 -7.95
N GLY A 230 -2.51 -23.29 -8.73
CA GLY A 230 -1.62 -24.44 -8.47
C GLY A 230 -2.13 -25.42 -7.41
N ALA A 231 -3.31 -25.19 -6.81
CA ALA A 231 -3.90 -26.13 -5.87
C ALA A 231 -4.45 -27.38 -6.59
N THR A 232 -4.18 -28.56 -6.04
CA THR A 232 -4.60 -29.86 -6.60
C THR A 232 -5.71 -30.54 -5.82
N TRP A 233 -6.09 -30.00 -4.66
CA TRP A 233 -7.17 -30.54 -3.84
C TRP A 233 -8.54 -30.34 -4.50
N LEU A 234 -9.51 -31.17 -4.12
CA LEU A 234 -10.91 -31.07 -4.55
C LEU A 234 -11.77 -30.78 -3.33
N LYS A 235 -12.37 -29.59 -3.29
CA LYS A 235 -13.34 -29.20 -2.25
C LYS A 235 -14.76 -29.34 -2.78
N GLU A 236 -15.02 -28.80 -3.97
CA GLU A 236 -16.27 -28.94 -4.70
C GLU A 236 -16.02 -29.71 -6.02
N PRO A 237 -16.38 -31.01 -6.09
CA PRO A 237 -16.05 -31.87 -7.23
C PRO A 237 -16.54 -31.31 -8.59
N GLU A 238 -17.68 -30.62 -8.59
CA GLU A 238 -18.30 -30.04 -9.79
C GLU A 238 -17.49 -28.86 -10.36
N LEU A 239 -16.74 -28.14 -9.52
CA LEU A 239 -15.93 -27.01 -9.96
C LEU A 239 -14.55 -27.45 -10.48
N GLY A 240 -14.05 -28.60 -10.01
CA GLY A 240 -12.72 -29.11 -10.31
C GLY A 240 -11.66 -28.72 -9.27
N PRO A 241 -10.37 -29.03 -9.54
CA PRO A 241 -9.29 -28.89 -8.57
C PRO A 241 -9.00 -27.42 -8.23
N GLY A 242 -8.71 -27.16 -6.96
CA GLY A 242 -8.33 -25.85 -6.44
C GLY A 242 -9.44 -24.81 -6.44
N ARG A 243 -10.67 -25.20 -6.80
CA ARG A 243 -11.81 -24.29 -6.97
C ARG A 243 -12.84 -24.46 -5.88
N PHE A 244 -13.49 -23.35 -5.54
CA PHE A 244 -14.46 -23.32 -4.44
C PHE A 244 -15.48 -22.19 -4.55
N TYR A 245 -16.61 -22.38 -3.88
CA TYR A 245 -17.59 -21.32 -3.66
C TYR A 245 -17.19 -20.46 -2.46
N PHE A 246 -17.30 -19.15 -2.62
CA PHE A 246 -16.99 -18.19 -1.58
C PHE A 246 -18.12 -17.18 -1.42
N GLY A 247 -18.96 -17.40 -0.40
CA GLY A 247 -20.18 -16.63 -0.16
C GLY A 247 -19.95 -15.33 0.62
N ARG A 248 -20.97 -14.45 0.58
CA ARG A 248 -21.01 -13.24 1.41
C ARG A 248 -21.08 -13.56 2.90
N ALA A 249 -20.40 -12.74 3.70
CA ALA A 249 -20.43 -12.81 5.15
C ALA A 249 -21.16 -11.61 5.76
N LYS A 250 -21.70 -11.81 6.95
CA LYS A 250 -22.41 -10.81 7.74
C LYS A 250 -21.69 -10.61 9.07
N ARG A 251 -21.17 -9.40 9.32
CA ARG A 251 -20.39 -9.11 10.54
C ARG A 251 -20.79 -7.78 11.17
N ASN A 252 -20.71 -7.72 12.49
CA ASN A 252 -21.00 -6.51 13.26
C ASN A 252 -19.72 -5.70 13.50
N TRP A 253 -19.83 -4.39 13.44
CA TRP A 253 -18.78 -3.47 13.85
C TRP A 253 -19.37 -2.24 14.56
N LYS A 254 -18.52 -1.53 15.31
CA LYS A 254 -18.94 -0.37 16.09
C LYS A 254 -18.53 0.91 15.38
N TYR A 255 -19.50 1.79 15.15
CA TYR A 255 -19.28 3.10 14.56
C TYR A 255 -19.58 4.20 15.59
N ASN A 256 -18.62 5.11 15.78
CA ASN A 256 -18.79 6.25 16.65
C ASN A 256 -19.38 7.41 15.83
N VAL A 257 -20.67 7.65 15.98
CA VAL A 257 -21.35 8.77 15.30
C VAL A 257 -20.82 10.10 15.85
N SER A 258 -20.44 11.01 14.96
CA SER A 258 -20.09 12.38 15.36
C SER A 258 -21.32 13.15 15.82
N ILE A 259 -21.19 13.89 16.92
CA ILE A 259 -22.27 14.64 17.59
C ILE A 259 -22.93 15.65 16.62
N THR A 260 -22.16 16.19 15.67
CA THR A 260 -22.66 17.15 14.67
C THR A 260 -23.70 16.55 13.71
N MET A 261 -23.74 15.22 13.56
CA MET A 261 -24.67 14.49 12.68
C MET A 261 -25.85 13.85 13.45
N ALA A 262 -25.87 13.95 14.78
CA ALA A 262 -26.75 13.17 15.65
C ALA A 262 -27.92 13.99 16.24
N CYS A 263 -28.40 15.01 15.52
CA CYS A 263 -29.26 16.07 16.06
C CYS A 263 -30.66 15.66 16.56
N HIS A 264 -31.05 14.37 16.56
CA HIS A 264 -32.36 13.95 17.08
C HIS A 264 -32.38 12.66 17.92
N PHE A 265 -31.24 12.00 18.15
CA PHE A 265 -31.24 10.67 18.82
C PHE A 265 -30.28 10.53 20.01
N LEU A 266 -29.32 11.43 20.15
CA LEU A 266 -28.43 11.44 21.31
C LEU A 266 -28.92 12.51 22.27
N ASP A 267 -29.50 12.07 23.40
CA ASP A 267 -29.72 12.95 24.54
C ASP A 267 -28.43 13.71 24.83
N ALA A 268 -28.51 15.04 24.89
CA ALA A 268 -27.38 15.97 24.98
C ALA A 268 -26.43 15.72 26.18
N ALA A 269 -26.83 14.86 27.11
CA ALA A 269 -26.05 14.44 28.27
C ALA A 269 -25.20 13.16 28.07
N THR A 270 -25.38 12.42 26.96
CA THR A 270 -24.77 11.09 26.81
C THR A 270 -23.64 11.07 25.78
N THR A 271 -22.43 11.02 26.31
CA THR A 271 -21.17 10.65 25.66
C THR A 271 -21.36 9.68 24.49
N LYS A 272 -20.84 10.06 23.31
CA LYS A 272 -20.62 9.25 22.08
C LYS A 272 -20.98 7.76 22.22
N LYS A 273 -22.27 7.38 22.15
CA LYS A 273 -22.63 5.96 22.16
C LYS A 273 -22.31 5.36 20.78
N PRO A 274 -21.48 4.30 20.72
CA PRO A 274 -21.21 3.62 19.45
C PRO A 274 -22.48 2.98 18.92
N VAL A 275 -22.80 3.25 17.64
CA VAL A 275 -23.84 2.56 16.89
C VAL A 275 -23.29 1.22 16.42
N THR A 276 -24.07 0.15 16.62
CA THR A 276 -23.70 -1.17 16.09
C THR A 276 -24.20 -1.32 14.66
N ILE A 277 -23.26 -1.41 13.73
CA ILE A 277 -23.52 -1.59 12.30
C ILE A 277 -23.29 -3.04 11.95
N ASN A 278 -24.26 -3.63 11.27
CA ASN A 278 -24.13 -4.93 10.63
C ASN A 278 -23.81 -4.71 9.15
N ARG A 279 -22.65 -5.20 8.72
CA ARG A 279 -22.16 -5.14 7.35
C ARG A 279 -22.30 -6.50 6.69
N VAL A 280 -22.87 -6.52 5.49
CA VAL A 280 -22.86 -7.68 4.58
C VAL A 280 -21.96 -7.37 3.40
N GLN A 281 -20.97 -8.24 3.14
CA GLN A 281 -20.05 -8.15 2.00
C GLN A 281 -19.35 -9.50 1.79
N LEU A 282 -18.77 -9.74 0.62
CA LEU A 282 -17.81 -10.83 0.39
C LEU A 282 -16.54 -10.61 1.24
N PRO A 283 -16.08 -11.61 2.04
CA PRO A 283 -14.89 -11.46 2.88
C PRO A 283 -13.59 -11.66 2.08
N VAL A 284 -13.38 -10.80 1.08
CA VAL A 284 -12.17 -10.72 0.25
C VAL A 284 -11.70 -9.27 0.16
N THR A 285 -10.47 -9.04 -0.30
CA THR A 285 -9.93 -7.70 -0.59
C THR A 285 -9.13 -7.68 -1.89
N ASN A 286 -9.17 -6.55 -2.60
CA ASN A 286 -8.32 -6.33 -3.77
C ASN A 286 -6.85 -6.19 -3.36
N MET A 287 -5.94 -6.79 -4.14
CA MET A 287 -4.50 -6.79 -3.86
C MET A 287 -3.72 -5.62 -4.47
N PHE A 288 -4.39 -4.68 -5.15
CA PHE A 288 -3.71 -3.63 -5.92
C PHE A 288 -2.97 -2.61 -5.07
N ALA A 289 -3.39 -2.42 -3.81
CA ALA A 289 -2.72 -1.56 -2.87
C ALA A 289 -2.82 -2.15 -1.46
N LEU A 290 -1.71 -2.16 -0.75
CA LEU A 290 -1.57 -2.78 0.56
C LEU A 290 -0.97 -1.77 1.54
N THR A 291 -1.45 -1.80 2.78
CA THR A 291 -0.83 -1.00 3.84
C THR A 291 0.50 -1.62 4.26
N VAL A 292 1.37 -0.84 4.89
CA VAL A 292 2.63 -1.32 5.47
C VAL A 292 2.44 -2.57 6.34
N TYR A 293 1.43 -2.57 7.21
CA TYR A 293 1.12 -3.72 8.06
C TYR A 293 0.72 -4.97 7.26
N ALA A 294 -0.01 -4.80 6.16
CA ALA A 294 -0.39 -5.93 5.30
C ALA A 294 0.80 -6.48 4.51
N LEU A 295 1.76 -5.61 4.16
CA LEU A 295 2.99 -5.97 3.45
C LEU A 295 4.07 -6.59 4.35
N GLN A 296 3.97 -6.40 5.67
CA GLN A 296 4.98 -6.89 6.61
C GLN A 296 5.15 -8.41 6.48
N GLY A 297 6.40 -8.85 6.34
CA GLY A 297 6.74 -10.27 6.18
C GLY A 297 6.62 -10.80 4.74
N GLN A 298 6.12 -10.01 3.78
CA GLN A 298 6.03 -10.43 2.38
C GLN A 298 7.30 -10.07 1.59
N THR A 299 7.68 -10.93 0.65
CA THR A 299 8.67 -10.61 -0.40
C THR A 299 7.95 -10.54 -1.72
N LEU A 300 8.07 -9.42 -2.41
CA LEU A 300 7.41 -9.12 -3.67
C LEU A 300 8.43 -9.08 -4.82
N PRO A 301 8.02 -9.42 -6.04
CA PRO A 301 8.86 -9.27 -7.22
C PRO A 301 9.07 -7.78 -7.56
N ALA A 302 8.08 -6.93 -7.33
CA ALA A 302 8.16 -5.49 -7.50
C ALA A 302 7.12 -4.76 -6.66
N ILE A 303 7.35 -3.47 -6.37
CA ILE A 303 6.43 -2.65 -5.59
C ILE A 303 6.46 -1.17 -6.01
N ILE A 304 5.29 -0.53 -5.96
CA ILE A 304 5.18 0.93 -6.03
C ILE A 304 4.95 1.44 -4.60
N VAL A 305 5.77 2.34 -4.07
CA VAL A 305 5.65 2.80 -2.68
C VAL A 305 5.34 4.28 -2.58
N ASP A 306 4.30 4.63 -1.83
CA ASP A 306 4.01 6.01 -1.46
C ASP A 306 4.53 6.30 -0.06
N VAL A 307 5.63 7.04 0.00
CA VAL A 307 6.46 7.22 1.19
C VAL A 307 6.24 8.55 1.91
N ALA A 308 5.25 9.34 1.47
CA ALA A 308 4.92 10.61 2.12
C ALA A 308 4.37 10.39 3.54
N ARG A 309 4.95 11.09 4.52
CA ARG A 309 4.57 10.96 5.93
C ARG A 309 3.10 11.34 6.16
N PRO A 310 2.30 10.48 6.82
CA PRO A 310 0.97 10.84 7.30
C PRO A 310 0.98 11.97 8.35
N PRO A 311 -0.07 12.82 8.41
CA PRO A 311 -0.23 13.76 9.52
C PRO A 311 -0.38 12.96 10.81
N GLY A 312 0.23 13.44 11.89
CA GLY A 312 0.20 12.78 13.19
C GLY A 312 1.13 11.56 13.34
N MET A 313 1.73 11.04 12.26
CA MET A 313 2.75 9.99 12.39
C MET A 313 4.06 10.59 12.90
N SER A 314 4.62 9.98 13.93
CA SER A 314 5.92 10.36 14.48
C SER A 314 7.05 10.10 13.48
N ARG A 315 8.23 10.68 13.73
CA ARG A 315 9.42 10.42 12.90
C ARG A 315 9.84 8.96 12.98
N ASP A 316 9.79 8.37 14.17
CA ASP A 316 10.26 7.01 14.43
C ASP A 316 9.33 5.95 13.81
N GLU A 317 8.00 6.12 13.93
CA GLU A 317 7.04 5.25 13.23
C GLU A 317 7.17 5.36 11.72
N HIS A 318 7.41 6.58 11.20
CA HIS A 318 7.63 6.78 9.77
C HIS A 318 8.90 6.06 9.31
N TRP A 319 10.00 6.18 10.05
CA TRP A 319 11.25 5.50 9.76
C TRP A 319 11.08 3.98 9.69
N ILE A 320 10.41 3.38 10.68
CA ILE A 320 10.12 1.93 10.71
C ILE A 320 9.26 1.54 9.51
N SER A 321 8.25 2.34 9.19
CA SER A 321 7.35 2.06 8.06
C SER A 321 8.07 2.11 6.71
N LEU A 322 9.02 3.04 6.54
CA LEU A 322 9.86 3.12 5.34
C LEU A 322 10.75 1.88 5.21
N LEU A 323 11.35 1.44 6.32
CA LEU A 323 12.16 0.21 6.33
C LEU A 323 11.32 -0.99 5.88
N VAL A 324 10.10 -1.15 6.40
CA VAL A 324 9.20 -2.24 5.98
C VAL A 324 8.89 -2.14 4.49
N LEU A 325 8.47 -0.97 3.98
CA LEU A 325 8.11 -0.80 2.57
C LEU A 325 9.27 -1.09 1.61
N LEU A 326 10.45 -0.54 1.90
CA LEU A 326 11.62 -0.65 1.01
C LEU A 326 12.24 -2.05 1.05
N SER A 327 12.09 -2.78 2.16
CA SER A 327 12.60 -4.16 2.29
C SER A 327 11.67 -5.22 1.69
N ARG A 328 10.57 -4.85 1.02
CA ARG A 328 9.66 -5.83 0.41
C ARG A 328 10.20 -6.45 -0.87
N VAL A 329 11.16 -5.81 -1.53
CA VAL A 329 11.78 -6.33 -2.76
C VAL A 329 13.25 -6.62 -2.53
N ARG A 330 13.87 -7.34 -3.48
CA ARG A 330 15.26 -7.77 -3.38
C ARG A 330 16.24 -6.77 -3.98
N GLN A 331 15.81 -6.00 -4.98
CA GLN A 331 16.65 -5.08 -5.73
C GLN A 331 16.01 -3.69 -5.75
N ILE A 332 16.83 -2.64 -5.91
CA ILE A 332 16.31 -1.26 -5.89
C ILE A 332 15.57 -0.93 -7.20
N GLU A 333 15.94 -1.61 -8.28
CA GLU A 333 15.34 -1.56 -9.61
C GLU A 333 13.88 -2.06 -9.60
N ASP A 334 13.51 -2.86 -8.59
CA ASP A 334 12.16 -3.42 -8.39
C ASP A 334 11.24 -2.48 -7.57
N VAL A 335 11.68 -1.26 -7.24
CA VAL A 335 10.90 -0.26 -6.50
C VAL A 335 10.64 1.00 -7.33
N VAL A 336 9.39 1.42 -7.38
CA VAL A 336 9.03 2.79 -7.79
C VAL A 336 8.60 3.59 -6.58
N ILE A 337 9.29 4.68 -6.28
CA ILE A 337 8.98 5.55 -5.13
C ILE A 337 8.14 6.75 -5.58
N LEU A 338 6.95 6.86 -5.02
CA LEU A 338 6.05 8.02 -5.13
C LEU A 338 6.27 8.96 -3.94
N ARG A 339 6.40 10.27 -4.21
CA ARG A 339 6.51 11.34 -3.21
C ARG A 339 7.62 11.10 -2.17
N LEU A 340 8.87 11.38 -2.56
CA LEU A 340 10.05 11.20 -1.71
C LEU A 340 9.89 11.83 -0.31
N PRO A 341 10.36 11.14 0.74
CA PRO A 341 10.35 11.72 2.08
C PRO A 341 11.44 12.79 2.15
N LYS A 342 11.26 13.78 3.02
CA LYS A 342 12.30 14.79 3.28
C LYS A 342 13.52 14.08 3.86
N LYS A 343 14.73 14.51 3.49
CA LYS A 343 16.00 13.97 4.03
C LYS A 343 16.00 13.85 5.56
N LYS A 344 15.43 14.85 6.24
CA LYS A 344 15.24 14.89 7.72
C LYS A 344 14.50 13.69 8.31
N CYS A 345 13.72 12.94 7.52
CA CYS A 345 13.05 11.72 7.97
C CYS A 345 14.03 10.56 8.20
N PHE A 346 15.19 10.57 7.53
CA PHE A 346 16.26 9.58 7.70
C PHE A 346 17.42 10.09 8.55
N GLU A 347 17.51 11.40 8.76
CA GLU A 347 18.52 12.00 9.64
C GLU A 347 18.31 11.57 11.09
N GLY A 348 19.35 11.02 11.71
CA GLY A 348 19.31 10.48 13.08
C GLY A 348 19.29 8.96 13.17
N GLY A 349 19.12 8.24 12.05
CA GLY A 349 19.17 6.78 12.03
C GLY A 349 17.93 6.10 12.64
N PRO A 350 18.03 4.83 13.04
CA PRO A 350 16.92 4.11 13.66
C PRO A 350 16.49 4.78 14.98
N PRO A 351 15.21 4.60 15.40
CA PRO A 351 14.74 5.03 16.70
C PRO A 351 15.65 4.55 17.85
N GLU A 352 15.86 5.42 18.84
CA GLU A 352 16.77 5.14 19.96
C GLU A 352 16.35 3.90 20.74
N PHE A 353 15.05 3.73 20.98
CA PHE A 353 14.52 2.56 21.68
C PHE A 353 14.82 1.24 20.94
N LEU A 354 14.82 1.24 19.61
CA LEU A 354 15.18 0.05 18.82
C LEU A 354 16.67 -0.24 18.91
N THR A 355 17.50 0.80 18.92
CA THR A 355 18.95 0.66 19.04
C THR A 355 19.34 0.10 20.41
N SER A 356 18.73 0.64 21.47
CA SER A 356 18.91 0.18 22.85
C SER A 356 18.41 -1.26 23.02
N GLU A 357 17.26 -1.60 22.45
CA GLU A 357 16.72 -2.96 22.52
C GLU A 357 17.59 -3.95 21.73
N TYR A 358 18.07 -3.57 20.54
CA TYR A 358 18.99 -4.39 19.77
C TYR A 358 20.29 -4.65 20.54
N ALA A 359 20.85 -3.63 21.20
CA ALA A 359 22.03 -3.78 22.06
C ALA A 359 21.76 -4.73 23.23
N ARG A 360 20.60 -4.60 23.90
CA ARG A 360 20.18 -5.50 24.99
C ARG A 360 20.07 -6.95 24.50
N LEU A 361 19.48 -7.17 23.33
CA LEU A 361 19.34 -8.50 22.73
C LEU A 361 20.69 -9.11 22.35
N MET A 362 21.64 -8.31 21.83
CA MET A 362 23.00 -8.78 21.56
C MET A 362 23.74 -9.20 22.84
N CYS A 363 23.59 -8.46 23.94
CA CYS A 363 24.16 -8.86 25.23
C CYS A 363 23.53 -10.17 25.73
N LEU A 364 22.20 -10.29 25.65
CA LEU A 364 21.48 -11.49 26.07
C LEU A 364 21.85 -12.72 25.22
N GLU A 365 22.03 -12.56 23.91
CA GLU A 365 22.54 -13.60 23.02
C GLU A 365 23.91 -14.08 23.47
N GLN A 366 24.83 -13.16 23.77
CA GLN A 366 26.18 -13.50 24.24
C GLN A 366 26.16 -14.28 25.55
N GLU A 367 25.38 -13.82 26.53
CA GLU A 367 25.22 -14.50 27.82
C GLU A 367 24.64 -15.90 27.64
N THR A 368 23.59 -16.03 26.82
CA THR A 368 22.92 -17.30 26.54
C THR A 368 23.86 -18.29 25.85
N LEU A 369 24.64 -17.82 24.86
CA LEU A 369 25.61 -18.66 24.15
C LEU A 369 26.75 -19.13 25.07
N LEU A 370 27.25 -18.28 25.97
CA LEU A 370 28.26 -18.66 26.96
C LEU A 370 27.71 -19.68 27.96
N MET A 371 26.49 -19.48 28.45
CA MET A 371 25.83 -20.44 29.34
C MET A 371 25.66 -21.79 28.65
N LEU A 372 25.19 -21.81 27.40
CA LEU A 372 25.04 -23.03 26.61
C LEU A 372 26.39 -23.73 26.38
N ASP A 373 27.44 -23.00 25.99
CA ASP A 373 28.77 -23.56 25.79
C ASP A 373 29.32 -24.22 27.07
N ASN A 374 29.13 -23.57 28.23
CA ASN A 374 29.54 -24.08 29.52
C ASN A 374 28.75 -25.34 29.91
N GLN A 375 27.44 -25.38 29.67
CA GLN A 375 26.61 -26.55 29.92
C GLN A 375 27.02 -27.74 29.04
N LEU A 376 27.23 -27.50 27.74
CA LEU A 376 27.72 -28.53 26.83
C LEU A 376 29.12 -29.03 27.23
N ALA A 377 29.96 -28.15 27.79
CA ALA A 377 31.28 -28.52 28.31
C ALA A 377 31.15 -29.45 29.53
N ALA A 378 30.24 -29.13 30.45
CA ALA A 378 30.00 -29.92 31.66
C ALA A 378 29.48 -31.34 31.34
N VAL A 379 28.70 -31.49 30.27
CA VAL A 379 28.15 -32.78 29.81
C VAL A 379 29.08 -33.48 28.81
N GLN A 380 30.28 -32.95 28.56
CA GLN A 380 31.31 -33.52 27.66
C GLN A 380 30.86 -33.66 26.19
N LEU A 381 29.93 -32.82 25.74
CA LEU A 381 29.45 -32.78 24.35
C LEU A 381 30.35 -31.89 23.47
N HIS A 382 31.62 -32.28 23.38
CA HIS A 382 32.67 -31.50 22.70
C HIS A 382 32.39 -31.26 21.21
N ASP A 383 31.82 -32.25 20.52
CA ASP A 383 31.52 -32.15 19.09
C ASP A 383 30.45 -31.07 18.82
N ILE A 384 29.41 -31.00 19.65
CA ILE A 384 28.34 -30.00 19.53
C ILE A 384 28.89 -28.60 19.80
N ARG A 385 29.80 -28.45 20.77
CA ARG A 385 30.46 -27.17 21.03
C ARG A 385 31.27 -26.69 19.85
N ALA A 386 32.07 -27.58 19.27
CA ALA A 386 32.91 -27.27 18.11
C ALA A 386 32.09 -26.88 16.87
N GLN A 387 30.91 -27.48 16.69
CA GLN A 387 30.05 -27.22 15.53
C GLN A 387 29.09 -26.04 15.71
N VAL A 388 28.65 -25.73 16.94
CA VAL A 388 27.56 -24.78 17.18
C VAL A 388 28.02 -23.56 17.99
N THR A 389 28.43 -23.74 19.24
CA THR A 389 28.68 -22.60 20.14
C THR A 389 30.00 -21.90 19.88
N GLN A 390 31.08 -22.63 19.61
CA GLN A 390 32.42 -22.05 19.39
C GLN A 390 32.49 -21.19 18.11
N PRO A 391 31.93 -21.60 16.96
CA PRO A 391 31.88 -20.75 15.77
C PRO A 391 31.15 -19.43 16.03
N LEU A 392 29.98 -19.48 16.69
CA LEU A 392 29.18 -18.29 17.01
C LEU A 392 29.91 -17.36 17.98
N LEU A 393 30.52 -17.90 19.05
CA LEU A 393 31.31 -17.11 20.01
C LEU A 393 32.53 -16.45 19.34
N ASN A 394 33.18 -17.14 18.40
CA ASN A 394 34.31 -16.58 17.64
C ASN A 394 33.86 -15.47 16.69
N GLU A 395 32.72 -15.65 16.01
CA GLU A 395 32.13 -14.63 15.14
C GLU A 395 31.74 -13.36 15.93
N MET A 396 31.17 -13.52 17.12
CA MET A 396 30.87 -12.40 18.01
C MET A 396 32.13 -11.65 18.44
N ARG A 397 33.21 -12.36 18.81
CA ARG A 397 34.50 -11.73 19.16
C ARG A 397 35.07 -10.94 17.99
N ASN A 398 35.07 -11.53 16.80
CA ASN A 398 35.55 -10.87 15.58
C ASN A 398 34.75 -9.60 15.25
N THR A 399 33.42 -9.64 15.44
CA THR A 399 32.55 -8.48 15.20
C THR A 399 32.87 -7.32 16.16
N VAL A 400 33.11 -7.61 17.43
CA VAL A 400 33.50 -6.60 18.44
C VAL A 400 34.85 -5.98 18.11
N GLU A 401 35.84 -6.79 17.71
CA GLU A 401 37.16 -6.28 17.31
C GLU A 401 37.09 -5.41 16.05
N THR A 402 36.25 -5.79 15.08
CA THR A 402 36.07 -5.04 13.84
C THR A 402 35.42 -3.68 14.11
N ARG A 403 34.40 -3.63 14.99
CA ARG A 403 33.77 -2.36 15.43
C ARG A 403 34.76 -1.45 16.16
N LYS A 404 35.55 -2.00 17.10
CA LYS A 404 36.60 -1.22 17.79
C LYS A 404 37.60 -0.61 16.81
N ARG A 405 38.01 -1.33 15.77
CA ARG A 405 38.90 -0.80 14.72
C ARG A 405 38.25 0.31 13.89
N GLN A 406 36.97 0.19 13.56
CA GLN A 406 36.22 1.22 12.82
C GLN A 406 36.01 2.50 13.63
N ASP A 407 35.76 2.40 14.94
CA ASP A 407 35.65 3.57 15.83
C ASP A 407 36.99 4.30 16.04
N ILE A 408 38.09 3.56 16.04
CA ILE A 408 39.45 4.13 16.07
C ILE A 408 39.77 4.86 14.75
N GLN A 409 39.32 4.33 13.61
CA GLN A 409 39.50 5.00 12.31
C GLN A 409 38.60 6.22 12.13
N SER A 410 37.33 6.17 12.56
CA SER A 410 36.39 7.29 12.43
C SER A 410 36.74 8.47 13.36
N SER A 411 37.35 8.21 14.52
CA SER A 411 37.88 9.24 15.42
C SER A 411 39.21 9.87 14.95
N SER A 412 39.86 9.30 13.93
CA SER A 412 41.12 9.80 13.34
C SER A 412 40.94 10.74 12.14
N LEU A 413 39.71 10.95 11.65
CA LEU A 413 39.43 11.92 10.60
C LEU A 413 39.55 13.36 11.16
N PRO A 414 40.38 14.23 10.55
CA PRO A 414 40.62 15.57 11.10
C PRO A 414 39.32 16.38 11.09
N LYS A 415 38.93 16.88 12.27
CA LYS A 415 37.88 17.89 12.43
C LYS A 415 38.23 19.07 11.52
N ARG A 416 37.54 19.19 10.37
CA ARG A 416 37.60 20.39 9.53
C ARG A 416 37.21 21.58 10.41
N ARG A 417 38.21 22.37 10.81
CA ARG A 417 38.00 23.69 11.42
C ARG A 417 37.13 24.48 10.46
N ARG A 418 35.90 24.81 10.88
CA ARG A 418 35.10 25.86 10.24
C ARG A 418 35.86 27.17 10.46
N ALA A 419 36.42 27.72 9.39
CA ALA A 419 36.79 29.12 9.33
C ALA A 419 35.57 29.91 8.87
N ILE A 420 35.18 30.87 9.71
CA ILE A 420 34.32 32.07 9.57
C ILE A 420 33.36 32.10 8.37
#